data_AF-A0A349WC54-F1
#
_entry.id   AF-A0A349WC54-F1
#
_cell.length_a   1.000
_cell.length_b   1.000
_cell.length_c   1.000
_cell.angle_alpha   90.00
_cell.angle_beta   90.00
_cell.angle_gamma   90.00
#
_symmetry.space_group_name_H-M   'P 1'
#
loop_
_entity.id
_entity.type
_entity.pdbx_description
1 polymer ?
#
loop_
_entity_poly.entity_id
_entity_poly.type
_entity_poly.pdbx_seq_one_letter_code
_entity_poly.pdbx_strand_id
1 'polypeptide(L)'
;MSIHLAGLVGTAFGFLFSAGLIKAAALPAVVVASRRNGGFGERLLRGTRIYLQTPRLRGLLALHLCAAAGGAMVFVNTIVIVRNFLDGSEQQVALALATFGGGSTLAALLLPKVLDRISDRCVMLSAATMMVLALLATAAAWIALPS
;
A
#
# COMPACT_ATOMS: atom_id res chain seq x y z
N MET A 1 -24.33 16.10 -11.85
CA MET A 1 -23.26 16.20 -12.89
C MET A 1 -22.06 17.08 -12.48
N SER A 2 -22.18 17.99 -11.49
CA SER A 2 -21.05 18.87 -11.08
C SER A 2 -19.99 18.21 -10.17
N ILE A 3 -20.33 17.18 -9.39
CA ILE A 3 -19.39 16.53 -8.45
C ILE A 3 -18.29 15.72 -9.16
N HIS A 4 -18.58 15.14 -10.33
CA HIS A 4 -17.57 14.38 -11.10
C HIS A 4 -16.51 15.29 -11.75
N LEU A 5 -16.84 16.54 -12.09
CA LEU A 5 -15.91 17.48 -12.71
C LEU A 5 -14.92 18.07 -11.69
N ALA A 6 -15.37 18.29 -10.46
CA ALA A 6 -14.54 18.83 -9.37
C ALA A 6 -13.33 17.94 -9.05
N GLY A 7 -13.53 16.61 -9.07
CA GLY A 7 -12.44 15.65 -8.89
C GLY A 7 -11.39 15.77 -9.99
N LEU A 8 -11.81 15.86 -11.26
CA LEU A 8 -10.91 15.93 -12.42
C LEU A 8 -10.06 17.20 -12.43
N VAL A 9 -10.64 18.33 -12.04
CA VAL A 9 -9.94 19.62 -11.91
C VAL A 9 -8.89 19.55 -10.80
N GLY A 10 -9.19 18.89 -9.68
CA GLY A 10 -8.25 18.67 -8.58
C GLY A 10 -7.04 17.82 -8.99
N THR A 11 -7.26 16.70 -9.70
CA THR A 11 -6.16 15.87 -10.21
C THR A 11 -5.32 16.62 -11.24
N ALA A 12 -5.96 17.37 -12.14
CA ALA A 12 -5.25 18.18 -13.13
C ALA A 12 -4.34 19.22 -12.45
N PHE A 13 -4.82 19.88 -11.40
CA PHE A 13 -4.02 20.81 -10.61
C PHE A 13 -2.83 20.12 -9.92
N GLY A 14 -3.06 18.95 -9.32
CA GLY A 14 -2.00 18.14 -8.70
C GLY A 14 -0.91 17.72 -9.69
N PHE A 15 -1.29 17.36 -10.92
CA PHE A 15 -0.33 17.06 -11.99
C PHE A 15 0.45 18.29 -12.43
N LEU A 16 -0.22 19.44 -12.63
CA LEU A 16 0.44 20.69 -13.00
C LEU A 16 1.44 21.14 -11.92
N PHE A 17 1.05 21.05 -10.65
CA PHE A 17 1.90 21.36 -9.52
C PHE A 17 3.13 20.44 -9.46
N SER A 18 2.93 19.12 -9.61
CA SER A 18 4.02 18.13 -9.67
C SER A 18 4.97 18.38 -10.85
N ALA A 19 4.43 18.73 -12.03
CA ALA A 19 5.24 19.08 -13.19
C ALA A 19 6.07 20.36 -12.98
N GLY A 20 5.52 21.33 -12.24
CA GLY A 20 6.25 22.51 -11.78
C GLY A 20 7.43 22.15 -10.86
N LEU A 21 7.17 21.32 -9.84
CA LEU A 21 8.19 20.80 -8.92
C LEU A 21 9.32 20.05 -9.64
N ILE A 22 8.97 19.20 -10.62
CA ILE A 22 9.96 18.45 -11.42
C ILE A 22 10.85 19.41 -12.22
N LYS A 23 10.28 20.47 -12.81
CA LYS A 23 11.07 21.48 -13.53
C LYS A 23 11.98 22.30 -12.61
N ALA A 24 11.57 22.52 -11.36
CA ALA A 24 12.37 23.21 -10.37
C ALA A 24 13.46 22.31 -9.75
N ALA A 25 13.29 20.99 -9.81
CA ALA A 25 14.30 20.05 -9.36
C ALA A 25 15.50 20.06 -10.32
N ALA A 26 16.62 20.63 -9.89
CA ALA A 26 17.89 20.55 -10.60
C ALA A 26 18.36 19.09 -10.64
N LEU A 27 18.02 18.39 -11.72
CA LEU A 27 18.44 17.02 -11.97
C LEU A 27 19.90 17.02 -12.45
N PRO A 28 20.84 16.37 -11.72
CA PRO A 28 22.18 16.13 -12.21
C PRO A 28 22.11 15.34 -13.52
N ALA A 29 22.98 15.66 -14.47
CA ALA A 29 23.05 14.96 -15.75
C ALA A 29 23.24 13.46 -15.53
N VAL A 30 22.23 12.67 -15.89
CA VAL A 30 22.28 11.20 -15.81
C VAL A 30 23.25 10.71 -16.87
N VAL A 31 24.39 10.20 -16.43
CA VAL A 31 25.35 9.51 -17.30
C VAL A 31 24.67 8.25 -17.82
N VAL A 32 24.29 8.27 -19.10
CA VAL A 32 23.66 7.14 -19.79
C VAL A 32 24.66 5.99 -19.81
N ALA A 33 24.52 5.06 -18.88
CA ALA A 33 25.34 3.85 -18.84
C ALA A 33 25.09 3.04 -20.13
N SER A 34 26.18 2.71 -20.84
CA SER A 34 26.16 2.00 -22.13
C SER A 34 25.23 0.80 -22.15
N ARG A 35 24.47 0.67 -23.26
CA ARG A 35 23.64 -0.49 -23.59
C ARG A 35 24.46 -1.77 -23.38
N ARG A 36 24.04 -2.60 -22.43
CA ARG A 36 24.61 -3.92 -22.19
C ARG A 36 23.71 -4.98 -22.84
N ASN A 37 24.32 -5.76 -23.73
CA ASN A 37 23.69 -6.83 -24.49
C ASN A 37 23.23 -7.95 -23.55
N GLY A 38 21.91 -8.13 -23.44
CA GLY A 38 21.25 -9.24 -22.75
C GLY A 38 19.86 -9.43 -23.35
N GLY A 39 19.35 -10.67 -23.35
CA GLY A 39 18.05 -10.98 -23.95
C GLY A 39 16.90 -10.16 -23.35
N PHE A 40 15.80 -9.96 -24.09
CA PHE A 40 14.67 -9.14 -23.64
C PHE A 40 14.12 -9.57 -22.27
N GLY A 41 13.94 -10.88 -22.04
CA GLY A 41 13.49 -11.40 -20.75
C GLY A 41 14.47 -11.13 -19.62
N GLU A 42 15.77 -11.23 -19.89
CA GLU A 42 16.82 -10.96 -18.89
C GLU A 42 16.92 -9.47 -18.56
N ARG A 43 16.58 -8.58 -19.50
CA ARG A 43 16.44 -7.14 -19.28
C ARG A 43 15.19 -6.79 -18.47
N LEU A 44 14.07 -7.47 -18.74
CA LEU A 44 12.81 -7.28 -18.00
C LEU A 44 12.92 -7.76 -16.55
N LEU A 45 13.45 -8.97 -16.33
CA LEU A 45 13.49 -9.62 -15.02
C LEU A 45 14.76 -9.29 -14.21
N ARG A 46 15.70 -8.52 -14.77
CA ARG A 46 16.95 -8.15 -14.08
C ARG A 46 16.70 -7.45 -12.76
N GLY A 47 15.82 -6.45 -12.78
CA GLY A 47 15.47 -5.66 -11.61
C GLY A 47 14.90 -6.55 -10.52
N THR A 48 13.92 -7.40 -10.87
CA THR A 48 13.32 -8.38 -9.97
C THR A 48 14.36 -9.35 -9.41
N ARG A 49 15.28 -9.85 -10.24
CA ARG A 49 16.33 -10.78 -9.81
C ARG A 49 17.30 -10.12 -8.84
N ILE A 50 17.75 -8.90 -9.10
CA ILE A 50 18.61 -8.12 -8.19
C ILE A 50 17.88 -7.83 -6.87
N TYR A 51 16.60 -7.45 -6.95
CA TYR A 51 15.74 -7.19 -5.80
C TYR A 51 15.57 -8.44 -4.93
N LEU A 52 15.35 -9.61 -5.56
CA LEU A 52 15.24 -10.90 -4.87
C LEU A 52 16.58 -11.43 -4.36
N GLN A 53 17.71 -11.09 -4.97
CA GLN A 53 19.04 -11.54 -4.52
C GLN A 53 19.54 -10.74 -3.30
N THR A 54 19.02 -9.53 -3.08
CA THR A 54 19.45 -8.69 -1.98
C THR A 54 18.64 -9.02 -0.71
N PRO A 55 19.24 -9.61 0.35
CA PRO A 55 18.50 -10.11 1.51
C PRO A 55 17.68 -9.02 2.24
N ARG A 56 18.18 -7.78 2.25
CA ARG A 56 17.46 -6.64 2.82
C ARG A 56 16.20 -6.27 2.02
N LEU A 57 16.25 -6.34 0.69
CA LEU A 57 15.12 -6.05 -0.20
C LEU A 57 14.05 -7.15 -0.14
N ARG A 58 14.45 -8.42 0.06
CA ARG A 58 13.51 -9.52 0.35
C ARG A 58 12.70 -9.27 1.62
N GLY A 59 13.34 -8.75 2.68
CA GLY A 59 12.65 -8.37 3.91
C GLY A 59 11.59 -7.29 3.66
N LEU A 60 11.97 -6.25 2.92
CA LEU A 60 11.02 -5.19 2.52
C LEU A 60 9.89 -5.72 1.64
N LEU A 61 10.18 -6.66 0.72
CA LEU A 61 9.16 -7.32 -0.08
C LEU A 61 8.13 -8.04 0.79
N ALA A 62 8.59 -8.82 1.77
CA ALA A 62 7.72 -9.56 2.66
C ALA A 62 6.84 -8.62 3.50
N LEU A 63 7.41 -7.51 4.00
CA LEU A 63 6.66 -6.49 4.72
C LEU A 63 5.60 -5.83 3.84
N HIS A 64 5.94 -5.51 2.59
CA HIS A 64 5.00 -4.94 1.64
C HIS A 64 3.89 -5.94 1.27
N LEU A 65 4.24 -7.21 1.06
CA LEU A 65 3.28 -8.28 0.78
C LEU A 65 2.33 -8.50 1.96
N CYS A 66 2.84 -8.42 3.20
CA CYS A 66 2.04 -8.49 4.41
C CYS A 66 1.03 -7.34 4.50
N ALA A 67 1.47 -6.11 4.25
CA ALA A 67 0.59 -4.95 4.22
C ALA A 67 -0.47 -5.05 3.10
N ALA A 68 -0.05 -5.50 1.91
CA ALA A 68 -0.94 -5.71 0.77
C ALA A 68 -1.99 -6.80 1.07
N ALA A 69 -1.60 -7.92 1.70
CA ALA A 69 -2.51 -8.98 2.10
C ALA A 69 -3.55 -8.49 3.13
N GLY A 70 -3.11 -7.72 4.13
CA GLY A 70 -4.02 -7.08 5.09
C GLY A 70 -5.03 -6.15 4.41
N GLY A 71 -4.56 -5.30 3.50
CA GLY A 71 -5.44 -4.42 2.72
C GLY A 71 -6.43 -5.18 1.85
N ALA A 72 -5.97 -6.21 1.13
CA ALA A 72 -6.82 -7.05 0.29
C ALA A 72 -7.91 -7.75 1.11
N MET A 73 -7.57 -8.26 2.29
CA MET A 73 -8.55 -8.87 3.21
C MET A 73 -9.66 -7.87 3.56
N VAL A 74 -9.32 -6.62 3.86
CA VAL A 74 -10.32 -5.59 4.18
C VAL A 74 -11.15 -5.24 2.94
N PHE A 75 -10.52 -4.87 1.83
CA PHE A 75 -11.25 -4.43 0.64
C PHE A 75 -12.18 -5.49 0.07
N VAL A 76 -11.75 -6.76 0.04
CA VAL A 76 -12.54 -7.86 -0.52
C VAL A 76 -13.67 -8.26 0.44
N ASN A 77 -13.37 -8.45 1.73
CA ASN A 77 -14.36 -8.99 2.66
C ASN A 77 -15.34 -7.94 3.18
N THR A 78 -14.95 -6.67 3.31
CA THR A 78 -15.86 -5.63 3.81
C THR A 78 -17.12 -5.51 2.96
N ILE A 79 -17.01 -5.65 1.64
CA ILE A 79 -18.19 -5.62 0.75
C ILE A 79 -19.10 -6.82 1.05
N VAL A 80 -18.54 -8.01 1.17
CA VAL A 80 -19.28 -9.25 1.46
C VAL A 80 -19.95 -9.17 2.83
N ILE A 81 -19.22 -8.78 3.87
CA ILE A 81 -19.73 -8.69 5.24
C ILE A 81 -20.87 -7.67 5.33
N VAL A 82 -20.67 -6.47 4.81
CA VAL A 82 -21.66 -5.40 4.95
C VAL A 82 -22.88 -5.65 4.07
N ARG A 83 -22.71 -6.10 2.82
CA ARG A 83 -23.86 -6.27 1.92
C ARG A 83 -24.59 -7.59 2.10
N ASN A 84 -23.89 -8.69 2.38
CA ASN A 84 -24.52 -10.02 2.42
C ASN A 84 -24.89 -10.49 3.83
N PHE A 85 -24.16 -10.07 4.87
CA PHE A 85 -24.43 -10.53 6.24
C PHE A 85 -25.19 -9.49 7.08
N LEU A 86 -25.03 -8.20 6.76
CA LEU A 86 -25.66 -7.09 7.48
C LEU A 86 -26.81 -6.43 6.71
N ASP A 87 -27.16 -6.95 5.51
CA ASP A 87 -28.12 -6.35 4.56
C ASP A 87 -27.90 -4.84 4.35
N GLY A 88 -26.64 -4.42 4.45
CA GLY A 88 -26.23 -3.02 4.50
C GLY A 88 -26.14 -2.35 3.13
N SER A 89 -26.29 -1.03 3.13
CA SER A 89 -26.26 -0.22 1.90
C SER A 89 -24.84 0.09 1.41
N GLU A 90 -24.69 0.52 0.16
CA GLU A 90 -23.39 0.95 -0.39
C GLU A 90 -22.75 2.08 0.42
N GLN A 91 -23.58 2.93 1.03
CA GLN A 91 -23.12 4.01 1.89
C GLN A 91 -22.44 3.48 3.16
N GLN A 92 -22.90 2.35 3.71
CA GLN A 92 -22.27 1.72 4.87
C GLN A 92 -20.93 1.06 4.50
N VAL A 93 -20.83 0.45 3.31
CA VAL A 93 -19.54 -0.03 2.78
C VAL A 93 -18.57 1.13 2.61
N ALA A 94 -19.01 2.23 2.01
CA ALA A 94 -18.21 3.43 1.83
C ALA A 94 -17.75 4.01 3.17
N LEU A 95 -18.64 4.03 4.18
CA LEU A 95 -18.30 4.48 5.53
C LEU A 95 -17.27 3.56 6.20
N ALA A 96 -17.42 2.24 6.08
CA ALA A 96 -16.47 1.27 6.62
C ALA A 96 -15.07 1.39 5.97
N LEU A 97 -15.03 1.62 4.66
CA LEU A 97 -13.78 1.88 3.95
C LEU A 97 -13.21 3.27 4.29
N ALA A 98 -14.05 4.27 4.53
CA ALA A 98 -13.62 5.59 4.94
C ALA A 98 -13.02 5.59 6.35
N THR A 99 -13.59 4.82 7.30
CA THR A 99 -13.02 4.66 8.64
C THR A 99 -11.71 3.88 8.59
N PHE A 100 -11.61 2.84 7.76
CA PHE A 100 -10.35 2.12 7.53
C PHE A 100 -9.26 3.03 6.93
N GLY A 101 -9.59 3.76 5.87
CA GLY A 101 -8.67 4.72 5.23
C GLY A 101 -8.27 5.86 6.16
N GLY A 102 -9.22 6.38 6.94
CA GLY A 102 -8.99 7.39 7.96
C GLY A 102 -8.06 6.91 9.07
N GLY A 103 -8.28 5.69 9.57
CA GLY A 103 -7.40 5.06 10.57
C GLY A 103 -5.98 4.87 10.06
N SER A 104 -5.81 4.44 8.80
CA SER A 104 -4.49 4.29 8.18
C SER A 104 -3.77 5.64 8.00
N THR A 105 -4.51 6.67 7.61
CA THR A 105 -3.95 8.03 7.45
C THR A 105 -3.56 8.63 8.81
N LEU A 106 -4.38 8.41 9.85
CA LEU A 106 -4.03 8.77 11.22
C LEU A 106 -2.77 8.05 11.69
N ALA A 107 -2.65 6.75 11.41
CA ALA A 107 -1.44 5.98 11.71
C ALA A 107 -0.21 6.56 10.98
N ALA A 108 -0.35 6.95 9.71
CA ALA A 108 0.73 7.59 8.96
C ALA A 108 1.16 8.94 9.54
N LEU A 109 0.23 9.73 10.09
CA LEU A 109 0.54 11.00 10.77
C LEU A 109 1.18 10.80 12.15
N LEU A 110 0.86 9.70 12.84
CA LEU A 110 1.45 9.35 14.13
C LEU A 110 2.82 8.67 13.99
N LEU A 111 3.09 8.03 12.85
CA LEU A 111 4.31 7.29 12.56
C LEU A 111 5.60 8.10 12.83
N PRO A 112 5.75 9.38 12.42
CA PRO A 112 6.96 10.16 12.68
C PRO A 112 7.28 10.24 14.18
N LYS A 113 6.26 10.50 15.01
CA LYS A 113 6.42 10.61 16.47
C LYS A 113 6.84 9.28 17.12
N VAL A 114 6.43 8.16 16.54
CA VAL A 114 6.81 6.82 17.02
C VAL A 114 8.25 6.52 16.63
N LEU A 115 8.67 6.88 15.41
CA LEU A 115 10.03 6.68 14.92
C LEU A 115 11.07 7.54 15.67
N ASP A 116 10.66 8.67 16.25
CA ASP A 116 11.53 9.47 17.14
C ASP A 116 11.94 8.70 18.41
N ARG A 117 11.17 7.68 18.82
CA ARG A 117 11.41 6.91 20.05
C ARG A 117 11.83 5.46 19.80
N ILE A 118 11.50 4.89 18.65
CA ILE A 118 11.71 3.47 18.34
C ILE A 118 12.36 3.36 16.95
N SER A 119 13.34 2.46 16.81
CA SER A 119 13.98 2.21 15.51
C SER A 119 12.96 1.75 14.45
N ASP A 120 13.10 2.27 13.23
CA ASP A 120 12.27 1.93 12.05
C ASP A 120 12.06 0.41 11.91
N ARG A 121 13.13 -0.37 11.97
CA ARG A 121 13.09 -1.84 11.82
C ARG A 121 12.20 -2.52 12.87
N CYS A 122 12.19 -2.02 14.11
CA CYS A 122 11.35 -2.58 15.17
C CYS A 122 9.87 -2.28 14.90
N VAL A 123 9.54 -1.05 14.51
CA VAL A 123 8.18 -0.63 14.15
C VAL A 123 7.65 -1.43 12.96
N MET A 124 8.46 -1.60 11.92
CA MET A 124 8.09 -2.39 10.75
C MET A 124 7.82 -3.86 11.10
N LEU A 125 8.71 -4.49 11.85
CA LEU A 125 8.56 -5.90 12.24
C LEU A 125 7.38 -6.09 13.19
N SER A 126 7.18 -5.21 14.18
CA SER A 126 6.03 -5.31 15.08
C SER A 126 4.71 -5.15 14.33
N ALA A 127 4.62 -4.20 13.39
CA ALA A 127 3.42 -4.00 12.59
C ALA A 127 3.13 -5.22 11.71
N ALA A 128 4.16 -5.80 11.09
CA ALA A 128 4.00 -7.00 10.28
C ALA A 128 3.61 -8.23 11.11
N THR A 129 4.22 -8.44 12.27
CA THR A 129 3.83 -9.52 13.18
C THR A 129 2.38 -9.35 13.63
N MET A 130 1.98 -8.14 14.02
CA MET A 130 0.59 -7.84 14.40
C MET A 130 -0.39 -8.12 13.26
N MET A 131 -0.05 -7.72 12.03
CA MET A 131 -0.86 -7.97 10.84
C MET A 131 -0.98 -9.47 10.54
N VAL A 132 0.11 -10.23 10.58
CA VAL A 132 0.09 -11.69 10.37
C VAL A 132 -0.79 -12.37 11.42
N LEU A 133 -0.66 -11.98 12.69
CA LEU A 133 -1.50 -12.53 13.76
C LEU A 133 -2.98 -12.20 13.56
N ALA A 134 -3.31 -10.98 13.15
CA ALA A 134 -4.68 -10.58 12.84
C ALA A 134 -5.26 -11.40 11.66
N LEU A 135 -4.47 -11.63 10.62
CA LEU A 135 -4.87 -12.47 9.48
C LEU A 135 -5.08 -13.93 9.89
N LEU A 136 -4.19 -14.48 10.72
CA LEU A 136 -4.35 -15.84 11.25
C LEU A 136 -5.56 -15.97 12.16
N ALA A 137 -5.80 -14.98 13.03
CA ALA A 137 -6.94 -14.98 13.93
C ALA A 137 -8.27 -14.87 13.17
N THR A 138 -8.33 -14.00 12.15
CA THR A 138 -9.51 -13.88 11.29
C THR A 138 -9.73 -15.15 10.49
N ALA A 139 -8.70 -15.73 9.89
CA ALA A 139 -8.80 -17.01 9.19
C ALA A 139 -9.26 -18.15 10.11
N ALA A 140 -8.72 -18.23 11.32
CA ALA A 140 -9.14 -19.21 12.32
C ALA A 140 -10.60 -19.00 12.75
N ALA A 141 -11.03 -17.77 12.96
CA ALA A 141 -12.43 -17.45 13.28
C ALA A 141 -13.38 -17.85 12.15
N TRP A 142 -13.00 -17.61 10.90
CA TRP A 142 -13.76 -18.03 9.71
C TRP A 142 -13.88 -19.56 9.60
N ILE A 143 -12.85 -20.31 10.00
CA ILE A 143 -12.88 -21.79 9.96
C ILE A 143 -13.65 -22.36 11.17
N ALA A 144 -13.56 -21.71 12.33
CA ALA A 144 -14.16 -22.17 13.58
C ALA A 144 -15.66 -21.88 13.71
N LEU A 145 -16.19 -20.92 12.94
CA LEU A 145 -17.63 -20.68 12.81
C LEU A 145 -18.16 -21.66 11.75
N PRO A 146 -18.89 -22.73 12.13
CA PRO A 146 -19.56 -23.57 11.15
C PRO A 146 -20.65 -22.70 10.52
N SER A 147 -20.57 -22.54 9.20
CA SER A 147 -21.62 -21.92 8.37
C SER A 147 -22.96 -22.61 8.56
#